data_AF-A0A1X1Q5N0-F1
#
_entry.id   AF-A0A1X1Q5N0-F1
#
_cell.length_a   1.000
_cell.length_b   1.000
_cell.length_c   1.000
_cell.angle_alpha   90.00
_cell.angle_beta   90.00
_cell.angle_gamma   90.00
#
_symmetry.space_group_name_H-M   'P 1'
#
loop_
_entity.id
_entity.type
_entity.pdbx_description
1 polymer ?
#
loop_
_entity_poly.entity_id
_entity_poly.type
_entity_poly.pdbx_seq_one_letter_code
_entity_poly.pdbx_strand_id
1 'polypeptide(L)'
;MRKLFVAVLSLLVMTCTAVCFAAETYQVIYDAENFTENMRDNDAVSDTFSTPYGTLKFQMRKLWQTGSDKRMHLIVWLNDTRISEQYYPEVTNGYTFRVIKNTSNSELYYVVQSIERAYMYGYSPDAQKIVTYIDSQNYAHEPGTFPYIVVLKNGNLVLAFENAYIPHPRSSRYQFTWDASKKWFGYSDIGKDWPSIIRDKQ
;
A
#
# COMPACT_ATOMS: atom_id res chain seq x y z
N MET A 1 53.45 -16.00 15.75
CA MET A 1 52.45 -16.13 14.66
C MET A 1 51.03 -16.47 15.14
N ARG A 2 50.79 -17.06 16.31
CA ARG A 2 49.43 -17.43 16.80
C ARG A 2 48.56 -16.25 17.30
N LYS A 3 49.18 -15.11 17.66
CA LYS A 3 48.48 -13.94 18.23
C LYS A 3 47.93 -12.95 17.18
N LEU A 4 48.47 -12.97 15.94
CA LEU A 4 47.99 -12.11 14.85
C LEU A 4 46.72 -12.64 14.18
N PHE A 5 46.53 -13.97 14.14
CA PHE A 5 45.33 -14.58 13.56
C PHE A 5 44.05 -14.30 14.37
N VAL A 6 44.16 -14.20 15.69
CA VAL A 6 43.01 -13.92 16.57
C VAL A 6 42.50 -12.49 16.40
N ALA A 7 43.40 -11.53 16.14
CA ALA A 7 43.04 -10.13 15.90
C ALA A 7 42.32 -9.92 14.56
N VAL A 8 42.71 -10.66 13.52
CA VAL A 8 42.03 -10.61 12.22
C VAL A 8 40.66 -11.28 12.27
N LEU A 9 40.52 -12.38 13.02
CA LEU A 9 39.23 -13.08 13.16
C LEU A 9 38.23 -12.27 14.00
N SER A 10 38.69 -11.53 15.02
CA SER A 10 37.83 -10.67 15.84
C SER A 10 37.42 -9.38 15.12
N LEU A 11 38.25 -8.84 14.22
CA LEU A 11 37.83 -7.76 13.31
C LEU A 11 36.81 -8.24 12.27
N LEU A 12 36.92 -9.48 11.77
CA LEU A 12 35.96 -10.04 10.80
C LEU A 12 34.58 -10.31 11.42
N VAL A 13 34.52 -10.61 12.72
CA VAL A 13 33.26 -10.83 13.46
C VAL A 13 32.55 -9.51 13.80
N MET A 14 33.28 -8.39 13.94
CA MET A 14 32.67 -7.07 14.16
C MET A 14 32.13 -6.40 12.88
N THR A 15 32.51 -6.87 11.68
CA THR A 15 31.98 -6.31 10.42
C THR A 15 30.62 -6.87 10.01
N CYS A 16 30.08 -7.89 10.69
CA CYS A 16 28.77 -8.47 10.37
C CYS A 16 27.63 -8.00 11.28
N THR A 17 27.86 -7.17 12.28
CA THR A 17 26.79 -6.65 13.16
C THR A 17 26.23 -5.30 12.75
N ALA A 18 26.80 -4.67 11.71
CA ALA A 18 26.15 -3.55 11.03
C ALA A 18 25.33 -4.09 9.85
N VAL A 19 24.38 -4.98 10.12
CA VAL A 19 23.17 -5.02 9.28
C VAL A 19 22.45 -3.73 9.63
N CYS A 20 22.86 -2.62 9.02
CA CYS A 20 22.02 -1.45 8.96
C CYS A 20 20.70 -1.98 8.40
N PHE A 21 19.67 -2.03 9.24
CA PHE A 21 18.30 -2.06 8.79
C PHE A 21 18.12 -0.76 8.01
N ALA A 22 18.53 -0.76 6.74
CA ALA A 22 18.16 0.28 5.82
C ALA A 22 16.63 0.27 5.87
N ALA A 23 16.06 1.35 6.41
CA ALA A 23 14.61 1.49 6.49
C ALA A 23 14.09 1.26 5.06
N GLU A 24 13.17 0.31 4.90
CA GLU A 24 12.67 -0.01 3.57
C GLU A 24 12.05 1.25 2.96
N THR A 25 12.49 1.58 1.76
CA THR A 25 11.91 2.66 0.97
C THR A 25 10.91 2.09 -0.02
N TYR A 26 9.84 2.84 -0.23
CA TYR A 26 8.77 2.53 -1.17
C TYR A 26 8.77 3.56 -2.31
N GLN A 27 8.15 3.20 -3.41
CA GLN A 27 7.99 4.07 -4.57
C GLN A 27 6.63 3.85 -5.23
N VAL A 28 5.95 4.92 -5.62
CA VAL A 28 4.76 4.81 -6.50
C VAL A 28 5.23 4.56 -7.93
N ILE A 29 4.73 3.50 -8.56
CA ILE A 29 5.09 3.12 -9.94
C ILE A 29 3.92 3.19 -10.92
N TYR A 30 2.70 3.32 -10.41
CA TYR A 30 1.48 3.47 -11.20
C TYR A 30 0.44 4.19 -10.36
N ASP A 31 -0.30 5.12 -10.97
CA ASP A 31 -1.38 5.85 -10.30
C ASP A 31 -2.50 6.16 -11.31
N ALA A 32 -3.71 5.72 -10.99
CA ALA A 32 -4.94 6.01 -11.71
C ALA A 32 -5.91 6.69 -10.76
N GLU A 33 -5.83 8.02 -10.71
CA GLU A 33 -6.65 8.86 -9.84
C GLU A 33 -8.13 8.83 -10.27
N ASN A 34 -9.02 8.55 -9.32
CA ASN A 34 -10.48 8.57 -9.46
C ASN A 34 -11.02 7.90 -10.74
N PHE A 35 -10.36 6.84 -11.20
CA PHE A 35 -10.58 6.28 -12.55
C PHE A 35 -12.03 5.81 -12.78
N THR A 36 -12.74 5.39 -11.72
CA THR A 36 -14.12 4.92 -11.83
C THR A 36 -15.13 6.02 -12.20
N GLU A 37 -14.79 7.30 -11.99
CA GLU A 37 -15.63 8.42 -12.43
C GLU A 37 -15.70 8.50 -13.97
N ASN A 38 -14.59 8.15 -14.63
CA ASN A 38 -14.46 8.22 -16.08
C ASN A 38 -14.97 6.95 -16.79
N MET A 39 -15.38 5.94 -16.03
CA MET A 39 -15.93 4.70 -16.57
C MET A 39 -17.44 4.79 -16.76
N ARG A 40 -17.96 4.23 -17.87
CA ARG A 40 -19.39 3.98 -18.04
C ARG A 40 -19.81 2.76 -17.23
N ASP A 41 -21.11 2.61 -17.06
CA ASP A 41 -21.67 1.43 -16.41
C ASP A 41 -21.34 0.16 -17.22
N ASN A 42 -20.90 -0.88 -16.51
CA ASN A 42 -20.37 -2.15 -17.02
C ASN A 42 -19.03 -2.08 -17.75
N ASP A 43 -18.36 -0.92 -17.80
CA ASP A 43 -16.99 -0.85 -18.30
C ASP A 43 -16.02 -1.61 -17.40
N ALA A 44 -14.92 -2.04 -18.00
CA ALA A 44 -13.81 -2.70 -17.33
C ALA A 44 -12.49 -2.12 -17.82
N VAL A 45 -11.59 -1.84 -16.89
CA VAL A 45 -10.18 -1.54 -17.18
C VAL A 45 -9.32 -2.65 -16.62
N SER A 46 -8.17 -2.92 -17.23
CA SER A 46 -7.27 -3.97 -16.77
C SER A 46 -5.82 -3.56 -16.95
N ASP A 47 -5.03 -3.81 -15.92
CA ASP A 47 -3.59 -3.59 -15.92
C ASP A 47 -2.87 -4.85 -15.45
N THR A 48 -1.64 -5.04 -15.94
CA THR A 48 -0.79 -6.18 -15.61
C THR A 48 0.52 -5.73 -15.00
N PHE A 49 0.97 -6.43 -13.96
CA PHE A 49 2.19 -6.12 -13.24
C PHE A 49 3.02 -7.39 -13.08
N SER A 50 4.28 -7.33 -13.51
CA SER A 50 5.24 -8.41 -13.30
C SER A 50 5.73 -8.41 -11.86
N THR A 51 5.59 -9.55 -11.18
CA THR A 51 6.08 -9.78 -9.82
C THR A 51 7.09 -10.92 -9.81
N PRO A 52 7.86 -11.10 -8.71
CA PRO A 52 8.70 -12.29 -8.54
C PRO A 52 7.93 -13.62 -8.61
N TYR A 53 6.61 -13.61 -8.45
CA TYR A 53 5.75 -14.79 -8.42
C TYR A 53 5.03 -15.06 -9.75
N GLY A 54 5.17 -14.17 -10.73
CA GLY A 54 4.47 -14.22 -12.01
C GLY A 54 3.75 -12.91 -12.33
N THR A 55 2.93 -12.95 -13.38
CA THR A 55 2.18 -11.78 -13.84
C THR A 55 0.86 -11.69 -13.09
N LEU A 56 0.69 -10.61 -12.34
CA LEU A 56 -0.59 -10.26 -11.75
C LEU A 56 -1.38 -9.38 -12.70
N LYS A 57 -2.64 -9.73 -12.96
CA LYS A 57 -3.60 -8.90 -13.69
C LYS A 57 -4.64 -8.40 -12.71
N PHE A 58 -4.88 -7.09 -12.71
CA PHE A 58 -5.98 -6.46 -11.98
C PHE A 58 -7.02 -6.00 -12.99
N GLN A 59 -8.26 -6.45 -12.85
CA GLN A 59 -9.39 -5.93 -13.61
C GLN A 59 -10.32 -5.22 -12.66
N MET A 60 -10.59 -3.96 -12.96
CA MET A 60 -11.51 -3.11 -12.21
C MET A 60 -12.72 -2.85 -13.10
N ARG A 61 -13.91 -3.19 -12.61
CA ARG A 61 -15.17 -3.05 -13.34
C ARG A 61 -16.10 -2.10 -12.60
N LYS A 62 -16.74 -1.21 -13.33
CA LYS A 62 -17.87 -0.42 -12.81
C LYS A 62 -19.15 -1.20 -13.11
N LEU A 63 -19.91 -1.58 -12.10
CA LEU A 63 -21.12 -2.40 -12.29
C LEU A 63 -22.37 -1.53 -12.42
N TRP A 64 -23.22 -1.85 -13.41
CA TRP A 64 -24.56 -1.28 -13.52
C TRP A 64 -25.49 -1.88 -12.44
N GLN A 65 -26.18 -1.02 -11.69
CA GLN A 65 -27.24 -1.33 -10.70
C GLN A 65 -27.17 -2.72 -10.08
N THR A 66 -26.15 -2.98 -9.28
CA THR A 66 -26.15 -4.14 -8.39
C THR A 66 -27.12 -3.85 -7.23
N GLY A 67 -27.99 -4.81 -6.89
CA GLY A 67 -29.05 -4.63 -5.88
C GLY A 67 -28.58 -4.44 -4.43
N SER A 68 -27.27 -4.39 -4.22
CA SER A 68 -26.58 -3.94 -3.00
C SER A 68 -25.57 -2.94 -3.49
N ASP A 69 -25.37 -1.80 -2.84
CA ASP A 69 -24.59 -0.59 -3.21
C ASP A 69 -23.15 -0.79 -3.77
N LYS A 70 -22.82 -1.88 -4.46
CA LYS A 70 -21.51 -2.40 -4.85
C LYS A 70 -21.22 -2.01 -6.30
N ARG A 71 -20.60 -0.85 -6.51
CA ARG A 71 -20.37 -0.30 -7.85
C ARG A 71 -19.01 -0.62 -8.42
N MET A 72 -18.01 -0.93 -7.60
CA MET A 72 -16.72 -1.37 -8.11
C MET A 72 -16.48 -2.85 -7.80
N HIS A 73 -16.06 -3.58 -8.83
CA HIS A 73 -15.69 -4.98 -8.75
C HIS A 73 -14.24 -5.15 -9.18
N LEU A 74 -13.42 -5.61 -8.25
CA LEU A 74 -12.00 -5.89 -8.45
C LEU A 74 -11.79 -7.40 -8.57
N ILE A 75 -11.20 -7.83 -9.67
CA ILE A 75 -10.81 -9.21 -9.89
C ILE A 75 -9.30 -9.26 -10.10
N VAL A 76 -8.65 -10.26 -9.52
CA VAL A 76 -7.20 -10.44 -9.63
C VAL A 76 -6.88 -11.84 -10.14
N TRP A 77 -5.97 -11.92 -11.11
CA TRP A 77 -5.43 -13.16 -11.64
C TRP A 77 -3.92 -13.21 -11.46
N LEU A 78 -3.37 -14.40 -11.21
CA LEU A 78 -1.96 -14.72 -11.29
C LEU A 78 -1.76 -15.75 -12.40
N ASN A 79 -0.96 -15.42 -13.42
CA ASN A 79 -0.69 -16.30 -14.56
C ASN A 79 -2.00 -16.92 -15.12
N ASP A 80 -2.97 -16.05 -15.41
CA ASP A 80 -4.32 -16.38 -15.91
C ASP A 80 -5.24 -17.19 -14.96
N THR A 81 -4.77 -17.53 -13.76
CA THR A 81 -5.60 -18.15 -12.73
C THR A 81 -6.20 -17.08 -11.83
N ARG A 82 -7.53 -17.05 -11.69
CA ARG A 82 -8.21 -16.09 -10.79
C ARG A 82 -7.90 -16.43 -9.33
N ILE A 83 -7.34 -15.48 -8.58
CA ILE A 83 -6.91 -15.67 -7.19
C ILE A 83 -7.65 -14.79 -6.17
N SER A 84 -8.37 -13.76 -6.62
CA SER A 84 -9.14 -12.89 -5.73
C SER A 84 -10.29 -12.19 -6.45
N GLU A 85 -11.34 -11.89 -5.70
CA GLU A 85 -12.51 -11.14 -6.15
C GLU A 85 -13.03 -10.30 -4.98
N GLN A 86 -13.20 -8.99 -5.17
CA GLN A 86 -13.64 -8.07 -4.12
C GLN A 86 -14.64 -7.05 -4.68
N TYR A 87 -15.65 -6.72 -3.88
CA TYR A 87 -16.63 -5.69 -4.19
C TYR A 87 -16.51 -4.52 -3.25
N TYR A 88 -16.75 -3.32 -3.77
CA TYR A 88 -16.66 -2.08 -3.05
C TYR A 88 -17.88 -1.21 -3.34
N PRO A 89 -18.32 -0.42 -2.34
CA PRO A 89 -19.54 0.34 -2.47
C PRO A 89 -19.44 1.49 -3.49
N GLU A 90 -20.56 2.06 -3.88
CA GLU A 90 -20.62 3.37 -4.52
C GLU A 90 -20.07 4.42 -3.56
N VAL A 91 -19.23 5.31 -4.06
CA VAL A 91 -18.62 6.38 -3.28
C VAL A 91 -18.57 7.64 -4.12
N THR A 92 -18.71 8.80 -3.47
CA THR A 92 -18.50 10.09 -4.12
C THR A 92 -17.05 10.20 -4.58
N ASN A 93 -16.83 10.74 -5.77
CA ASN A 93 -15.53 10.89 -6.42
C ASN A 93 -14.82 9.58 -6.82
N GLY A 94 -15.51 8.44 -6.73
CA GLY A 94 -14.99 7.17 -7.22
C GLY A 94 -13.79 6.62 -6.44
N TYR A 95 -13.05 5.72 -7.10
CA TYR A 95 -11.87 5.06 -6.56
C TYR A 95 -10.61 5.44 -7.31
N THR A 96 -9.53 5.62 -6.55
CA THR A 96 -8.15 5.68 -7.04
C THR A 96 -7.51 4.29 -6.92
N PHE A 97 -6.73 3.90 -7.92
CA PHE A 97 -5.90 2.70 -7.90
C PHE A 97 -4.42 3.06 -8.05
N ARG A 98 -3.58 2.61 -7.12
CA ARG A 98 -2.15 2.91 -7.11
C ARG A 98 -1.33 1.65 -6.87
N VAL A 99 -0.17 1.55 -7.51
CA VAL A 99 0.79 0.48 -7.26
C VAL A 99 2.04 1.06 -6.62
N ILE A 100 2.39 0.50 -5.46
CA ILE A 100 3.54 0.87 -4.65
C ILE A 100 4.54 -0.28 -4.72
N LYS A 101 5.77 0.01 -5.12
CA LYS A 101 6.87 -0.94 -5.13
C LYS A 101 7.73 -0.77 -3.88
N ASN A 102 8.01 -1.89 -3.21
CA ASN A 102 9.09 -1.96 -2.24
C ASN A 102 10.42 -1.97 -3.00
N THR A 103 11.26 -0.98 -2.76
CA THR A 103 12.53 -0.84 -3.48
C THR A 103 13.57 -1.88 -3.07
N SER A 104 13.42 -2.49 -1.89
CA SER A 104 14.42 -3.42 -1.33
C SER A 104 14.25 -4.85 -1.83
N ASN A 105 13.00 -5.29 -2.07
CA ASN A 105 12.68 -6.67 -2.46
C ASN A 105 11.83 -6.78 -3.73
N SER A 106 11.49 -5.65 -4.37
CA SER A 106 10.63 -5.58 -5.55
C SER A 106 9.20 -6.12 -5.37
N GLU A 107 8.74 -6.31 -4.14
CA GLU A 107 7.33 -6.59 -3.85
C GLU A 107 6.46 -5.43 -4.32
N LEU A 108 5.26 -5.78 -4.81
CA LEU A 108 4.25 -4.82 -5.23
C LEU A 108 3.06 -4.85 -4.28
N TYR A 109 2.64 -3.67 -3.88
CA TYR A 109 1.45 -3.44 -3.08
C TYR A 109 0.46 -2.60 -3.89
N TYR A 110 -0.82 -2.91 -3.70
CA TYR A 110 -1.90 -2.38 -4.52
C TYR A 110 -2.86 -1.63 -3.63
N VAL A 111 -3.00 -0.33 -3.87
CA VAL A 111 -3.86 0.55 -3.10
C VAL A 111 -5.16 0.77 -3.86
N VAL A 112 -6.28 0.51 -3.20
CA VAL A 112 -7.63 0.91 -3.63
C VAL A 112 -8.15 1.89 -2.61
N GLN A 113 -8.44 3.11 -3.05
CA GLN A 113 -8.77 4.20 -2.14
C GLN A 113 -9.96 5.02 -2.63
N SER A 114 -10.86 5.39 -1.73
CA SER A 114 -11.87 6.42 -1.91
C SER A 114 -11.75 7.49 -0.82
N ILE A 115 -12.63 8.49 -0.82
CA ILE A 115 -12.71 9.47 0.27
C ILE A 115 -13.12 8.83 1.61
N GLU A 116 -13.74 7.65 1.60
CA GLU A 116 -14.29 7.00 2.80
C GLU A 116 -13.34 5.94 3.37
N ARG A 117 -12.59 5.24 2.52
CA ARG A 117 -11.77 4.09 2.93
C ARG A 117 -10.60 3.86 2.01
N ALA A 118 -9.46 3.48 2.58
CA ALA A 118 -8.27 3.08 1.85
C ALA A 118 -7.86 1.67 2.24
N TYR A 119 -7.54 0.86 1.24
CA TYR A 119 -7.03 -0.49 1.42
C TYR A 119 -5.68 -0.60 0.72
N MET A 120 -4.75 -1.33 1.33
CA MET A 120 -3.54 -1.79 0.66
C MET A 120 -3.46 -3.30 0.71
N TYR A 121 -3.31 -3.89 -0.47
CA TYR A 121 -3.21 -5.31 -0.69
C TYR A 121 -1.81 -5.70 -1.12
N GLY A 122 -1.47 -6.97 -0.97
CA GLY A 122 -0.37 -7.58 -1.71
C GLY A 122 -0.57 -9.07 -1.88
N TYR A 123 0.24 -9.68 -2.72
CA TYR A 123 0.19 -11.12 -2.93
C TYR A 123 0.95 -11.84 -1.80
N SER A 124 0.33 -12.86 -1.21
CA SER A 124 0.98 -13.76 -0.28
C SER A 124 1.28 -15.08 -0.99
N PRO A 125 2.57 -15.43 -1.25
CA PRO A 125 2.91 -16.69 -1.89
C PRO A 125 2.54 -17.90 -1.01
N ASP A 126 2.60 -17.76 0.31
CA ASP A 126 2.25 -18.83 1.26
C ASP A 126 0.74 -19.13 1.23
N ALA A 127 -0.10 -18.10 1.16
CA ALA A 127 -1.55 -18.25 1.09
C ALA A 127 -2.09 -18.35 -0.34
N GLN A 128 -1.21 -18.18 -1.35
CA GLN A 128 -1.51 -18.17 -2.78
C GLN A 128 -2.67 -17.25 -3.18
N LYS A 129 -2.82 -16.12 -2.50
CA LYS A 129 -3.92 -15.17 -2.70
C LYS A 129 -3.50 -13.74 -2.42
N ILE A 130 -4.34 -12.81 -2.82
CA ILE A 130 -4.23 -11.42 -2.37
C ILE A 130 -4.67 -11.33 -0.91
N VAL A 131 -3.87 -10.65 -0.10
CA VAL A 131 -4.14 -10.37 1.31
C VAL A 131 -4.23 -8.87 1.54
N THR A 132 -5.14 -8.47 2.43
CA THR A 132 -5.26 -7.08 2.87
C THR A 132 -4.24 -6.83 3.98
N TYR A 133 -3.28 -5.93 3.73
CA TYR A 133 -2.29 -5.53 4.73
C TYR A 133 -2.73 -4.28 5.52
N ILE A 134 -3.33 -3.32 4.82
CA ILE A 134 -3.85 -2.09 5.43
C ILE A 134 -5.30 -1.95 5.06
N ASP A 135 -6.11 -1.61 6.05
CA ASP A 135 -7.49 -1.20 5.92
C ASP A 135 -7.68 -0.01 6.86
N SER A 136 -7.96 1.16 6.29
CA SER A 136 -7.97 2.41 7.04
C SER A 136 -8.98 2.42 8.19
N GLN A 137 -10.02 1.59 8.16
CA GLN A 137 -10.99 1.51 9.26
C GLN A 137 -10.42 0.89 10.55
N ASN A 138 -9.28 0.19 10.45
CA ASN A 138 -8.64 -0.44 11.61
C ASN A 138 -7.72 0.52 12.39
N TYR A 139 -7.67 1.80 12.02
CA TYR A 139 -6.80 2.81 12.62
C TYR A 139 -7.64 3.93 13.23
N ALA A 140 -7.22 4.44 14.38
CA ALA A 140 -7.92 5.53 15.04
C ALA A 140 -7.82 6.81 14.21
N HIS A 141 -8.94 7.47 13.97
CA HIS A 141 -9.02 8.71 13.21
C HIS A 141 -10.22 9.54 13.63
N GLU A 142 -10.17 10.83 13.32
CA GLU A 142 -11.26 11.75 13.63
C GLU A 142 -12.40 11.61 12.61
N PRO A 143 -13.67 11.79 13.01
CA PRO A 143 -14.78 11.82 12.06
C PRO A 143 -14.59 12.89 10.97
N GLY A 144 -14.93 12.55 9.73
CA GLY A 144 -14.84 13.46 8.58
C GLY A 144 -13.43 13.63 8.00
N THR A 145 -12.45 12.81 8.42
CA THR A 145 -11.16 12.72 7.74
C THR A 145 -11.20 11.70 6.60
N PHE A 146 -10.46 11.99 5.53
CA PHE A 146 -10.28 11.14 4.38
C PHE A 146 -8.94 10.38 4.49
N PRO A 147 -8.94 9.05 4.30
CA PRO A 147 -7.73 8.25 4.41
C PRO A 147 -6.92 8.29 3.10
N TYR A 148 -5.60 8.39 3.24
CA TYR A 148 -4.64 8.38 2.14
C TYR A 148 -3.50 7.40 2.43
N ILE A 149 -3.33 6.39 1.60
CA ILE A 149 -2.13 5.54 1.62
C ILE A 149 -1.15 6.09 0.58
N VAL A 150 -0.03 6.62 1.05
CA VAL A 150 0.94 7.32 0.21
C VAL A 150 2.38 6.90 0.52
N VAL A 151 3.23 7.12 -0.47
CA VAL A 151 4.68 7.14 -0.29
C VAL A 151 5.10 8.61 -0.17
N LEU A 152 5.79 8.94 0.92
CA LEU A 152 6.38 10.26 1.11
C LEU A 152 7.65 10.42 0.26
N LYS A 153 8.07 11.65 -0.01
CA LYS A 153 9.32 11.96 -0.75
C LYS A 153 10.59 11.30 -0.19
N ASN A 154 10.62 10.99 1.11
CA ASN A 154 11.72 10.28 1.75
C ASN A 154 11.63 8.74 1.61
N GLY A 155 10.65 8.24 0.87
CA GLY A 155 10.41 6.81 0.64
C GLY A 155 9.54 6.13 1.70
N ASN A 156 9.08 6.83 2.75
CA ASN A 156 8.26 6.22 3.79
C ASN A 156 6.84 5.93 3.31
N LEU A 157 6.32 4.75 3.63
CA LEU A 157 4.91 4.38 3.43
C LEU A 157 4.07 4.86 4.63
N VAL A 158 3.02 5.62 4.37
CA VAL A 158 2.18 6.23 5.40
C VAL A 158 0.70 6.09 5.07
N LEU A 159 -0.12 5.79 6.08
CA LEU A 159 -1.56 6.07 6.09
C LEU A 159 -1.78 7.40 6.79
N ALA A 160 -2.28 8.38 6.06
CA ALA A 160 -2.65 9.70 6.59
C ALA A 160 -4.16 9.86 6.59
N PHE A 161 -4.70 10.55 7.59
CA PHE A 161 -6.10 10.95 7.65
C PHE A 161 -6.17 12.47 7.53
N GLU A 162 -6.70 13.01 6.43
CA GLU A 162 -6.76 14.46 6.19
C GLU A 162 -8.19 14.99 6.27
N ASN A 163 -8.38 16.23 6.73
CA ASN A 163 -9.69 16.88 6.68
C ASN A 163 -9.67 18.01 5.64
N ALA A 164 -10.51 17.92 4.60
CA ALA A 164 -10.55 18.95 3.55
C ALA A 164 -11.15 20.29 4.00
N TYR A 165 -11.90 20.31 5.11
CA TYR A 165 -12.68 21.47 5.54
C TYR A 165 -12.09 22.21 6.74
N ILE A 166 -11.05 21.66 7.37
CA ILE A 166 -10.42 22.26 8.54
C ILE A 166 -8.93 22.52 8.20
N PRO A 167 -8.49 23.79 8.13
CA PRO A 167 -7.07 24.09 8.01
C PRO A 167 -6.37 23.53 9.26
N HIS A 168 -5.27 22.82 9.04
CA HIS A 168 -4.39 22.19 10.04
C HIS A 168 -4.59 22.71 11.48
N PRO A 169 -4.83 21.83 12.48
CA PRO A 169 -3.99 20.65 12.70
C PRO A 169 -4.76 19.45 13.30
N ARG A 170 -5.24 18.51 12.48
CA ARG A 170 -5.84 17.25 12.98
C ARG A 170 -5.57 16.03 12.10
N SER A 171 -4.49 16.04 11.31
CA SER A 171 -4.13 14.90 10.47
C SER A 171 -3.38 13.86 11.29
N SER A 172 -3.99 12.70 11.52
CA SER A 172 -3.31 11.57 12.15
C SER A 172 -2.54 10.79 11.08
N ARG A 173 -1.30 10.38 11.37
CA ARG A 173 -0.47 9.61 10.43
C ARG A 173 0.07 8.35 11.09
N TYR A 174 0.10 7.27 10.32
CA TYR A 174 0.69 5.99 10.69
C TYR A 174 1.76 5.61 9.67
N GLN A 175 2.99 5.41 10.13
CA GLN A 175 4.09 4.96 9.28
C GLN A 175 4.20 3.45 9.32
N PHE A 176 4.33 2.84 8.14
CA PHE A 176 4.42 1.39 7.98
C PHE A 176 5.85 0.95 7.70
N THR A 177 6.19 -0.23 8.20
CA THR A 177 7.48 -0.88 7.94
C THR A 177 7.23 -2.36 7.75
N TRP A 178 7.73 -2.92 6.65
CA TRP A 178 7.65 -4.34 6.41
C TRP A 178 8.51 -5.10 7.42
N ASP A 179 7.91 -6.11 8.03
CA ASP A 179 8.60 -7.11 8.85
C ASP A 179 8.73 -8.39 8.03
N ALA A 180 9.88 -8.57 7.39
CA ALA A 180 10.16 -9.74 6.56
C ALA A 180 10.05 -11.06 7.33
N SER A 181 10.30 -11.05 8.65
CA SER A 181 10.19 -12.26 9.49
C SER A 181 8.74 -12.71 9.69
N LYS A 182 7.81 -11.75 9.69
CA LYS A 182 6.36 -12.01 9.84
C LYS A 182 5.61 -11.97 8.51
N LYS A 183 6.25 -11.54 7.43
CA LYS A 183 5.63 -11.26 6.13
C LYS A 183 4.40 -10.34 6.29
N TRP A 184 4.55 -9.31 7.12
CA TRP A 184 3.48 -8.41 7.51
C TRP A 184 4.02 -7.00 7.74
N PHE A 185 3.15 -5.99 7.71
CA PHE A 185 3.53 -4.63 8.08
C PHE A 185 3.38 -4.38 9.57
N GLY A 186 4.47 -4.00 10.23
CA GLY A 186 4.41 -3.25 11.47
C GLY A 186 4.02 -1.80 11.19
N TYR A 187 3.51 -1.10 12.20
CA TYR A 187 3.22 0.32 12.09
C TYR A 187 3.57 1.09 13.38
N SER A 188 3.77 2.39 13.24
CA SER A 188 3.91 3.33 14.35
C SER A 188 2.96 4.51 14.13
N ASP A 189 2.22 4.90 15.17
CA ASP A 189 1.51 6.16 15.21
C ASP A 189 2.55 7.29 15.35
N ILE A 190 2.64 8.14 14.32
CA ILE A 190 3.59 9.26 14.29
C ILE A 190 2.91 10.60 14.64
N GLY A 191 1.71 10.54 15.24
CA GLY A 191 1.02 11.66 15.85
C GLY A 191 0.15 12.48 14.90
N LYS A 192 -0.28 13.63 15.42
CA LYS A 192 -1.19 14.57 14.77
C LYS A 192 -0.42 15.78 14.21
N ASP A 193 -1.17 16.71 13.61
CA ASP A 193 -0.72 18.07 13.27
C ASP A 193 0.31 18.15 12.14
N TRP A 194 0.34 17.11 11.30
CA TRP A 194 1.18 17.11 10.11
C TRP A 194 0.62 18.06 9.03
N PRO A 195 1.50 18.67 8.20
CA PRO A 195 1.09 19.37 6.99
C PRO A 195 0.26 18.47 6.05
N SER A 196 -0.35 19.06 5.02
CA SER A 196 -1.10 18.24 4.05
C SER A 196 -0.15 17.34 3.26
N ILE A 197 -0.56 16.08 3.12
CA ILE A 197 0.12 15.02 2.40
C ILE A 197 0.29 15.35 0.92
N ILE A 198 -0.54 16.24 0.37
CA ILE A 198 -0.44 16.72 -1.02
C ILE A 198 0.95 17.32 -1.29
N ARG A 199 1.58 17.94 -0.29
CA ARG A 199 2.92 18.54 -0.42
C ARG A 199 4.06 17.55 -0.19
N ASP A 200 3.79 16.48 0.53
CA ASP A 200 4.79 15.51 1.00
C ASP A 200 4.80 14.21 0.17
N LYS A 201 3.73 13.94 -0.59
CA LYS A 201 3.63 12.76 -1.45
C LYS A 201 4.65 12.82 -2.58
N GLN A 202 5.17 11.64 -2.94
CA GLN A 202 5.99 11.43 -4.14
C GLN A 202 5.19 11.73 -5.41
#